data_AF-A0A1W9K5R6-F1
#
_entry.id   AF-A0A1W9K5R6-F1
#
_cell.length_a   1.000
_cell.length_b   1.000
_cell.length_c   1.000
_cell.angle_alpha   90.00
_cell.angle_beta   90.00
_cell.angle_gamma   90.00
#
_symmetry.space_group_name_H-M   'P 1'
#
loop_
_entity.id
_entity.type
_entity.pdbx_description
1 polymer ?
#
loop_
_entity_poly.entity_id
_entity_poly.type
_entity_poly.pdbx_seq_one_letter_code
_entity_poly.pdbx_strand_id
1 'polypeptide(L)'
;MKRLLICSLLFLAGSVTTANASLLGPTSYLSFADSPFSLLAYQYFYNETFEDHLLNTPGVTATPGFVTSIGFAFGRDSVDADDGSIDGSGSPGDSYFSGAGSQGITFTFNEVILGALPDNVGIVWTDGGGTIGFEAFDAANQSLGVVNGTHADFSNGGTTAEDRFYGAINAGGISRIHIWNTSGGIEVDHLQYGLTVTSVPLPGAMVLFGSSLFGMLGLMFRKQNKLA
;
A
#
# COMPACT_ATOMS: atom_id res chain seq x y z
N MET A 1 -7.89 -25.39 60.88
CA MET A 1 -6.94 -25.29 59.76
C MET A 1 -7.67 -24.72 58.55
N LYS A 2 -7.55 -23.40 58.29
CA LYS A 2 -8.21 -22.73 57.16
C LYS A 2 -7.29 -22.84 55.94
N ARG A 3 -7.68 -23.61 54.92
CA ARG A 3 -6.95 -23.69 53.65
C ARG A 3 -7.42 -22.55 52.75
N LEU A 4 -6.54 -21.60 52.51
CA LEU A 4 -6.75 -20.51 51.55
C LEU A 4 -6.39 -21.05 50.16
N LEU A 5 -7.37 -21.17 49.25
CA LEU A 5 -7.11 -21.44 47.84
C LEU A 5 -6.63 -20.13 47.20
N ILE A 6 -5.38 -20.13 46.71
CA ILE A 6 -4.85 -19.06 45.87
C ILE A 6 -5.25 -19.40 44.43
N CYS A 7 -6.14 -18.58 43.85
CA CYS A 7 -6.54 -18.68 42.46
C CYS A 7 -5.59 -17.79 41.65
N SER A 8 -4.59 -18.39 41.02
CA SER A 8 -3.64 -17.68 40.16
C SER A 8 -4.30 -17.34 38.82
N LEU A 9 -4.59 -16.06 38.58
CA LEU A 9 -4.95 -15.56 37.25
C LEU A 9 -3.68 -15.53 36.39
N LEU A 10 -3.57 -16.46 35.43
CA LEU A 10 -2.59 -16.34 34.35
C LEU A 10 -3.11 -15.30 33.34
N PHE A 11 -2.52 -14.11 33.33
CA PHE A 11 -2.63 -13.19 32.20
C PHE A 11 -1.75 -13.73 31.07
N LEU A 12 -2.38 -14.33 30.05
CA LEU A 12 -1.71 -14.67 28.81
C LEU A 12 -1.58 -13.36 28.01
N ALA A 13 -0.44 -12.68 28.10
CA ALA A 13 -0.11 -11.59 27.21
C ALA A 13 0.03 -12.16 25.80
N GLY A 14 -0.96 -11.91 24.94
CA GLY A 14 -0.86 -12.24 23.53
C GLY A 14 0.22 -11.39 22.89
N SER A 15 1.31 -12.00 22.45
CA SER A 15 2.32 -11.34 21.64
C SER A 15 1.69 -10.93 20.31
N VAL A 16 1.47 -9.64 20.10
CA VAL A 16 1.14 -9.12 18.77
C VAL A 16 2.42 -9.19 17.96
N THR A 17 2.56 -10.20 17.12
CA THR A 17 3.59 -10.22 16.09
C THR A 17 3.23 -9.17 15.06
N THR A 18 3.92 -8.03 15.06
CA THR A 18 3.86 -7.10 13.94
C THR A 18 4.35 -7.84 12.70
N ALA A 19 3.47 -8.03 11.71
CA ALA A 19 3.88 -8.57 10.42
C ALA A 19 4.97 -7.65 9.83
N ASN A 20 6.03 -8.24 9.29
CA ASN A 20 7.06 -7.47 8.59
C ASN A 20 6.44 -6.76 7.38
N ALA A 21 6.92 -5.56 7.07
CA ALA A 21 6.52 -4.86 5.87
C ALA A 21 6.82 -5.69 4.62
N SER A 22 5.94 -5.61 3.62
CA SER A 22 6.10 -6.25 2.33
C SER A 22 6.40 -5.21 1.27
N LEU A 23 7.51 -5.35 0.56
CA LEU A 23 7.80 -4.54 -0.63
C LEU A 23 7.28 -5.26 -1.88
N LEU A 24 6.71 -4.50 -2.81
CA LEU A 24 6.04 -4.98 -4.02
C LEU A 24 6.73 -4.42 -5.26
N GLY A 25 6.68 -5.19 -6.35
CA GLY A 25 7.17 -4.76 -7.66
C GLY A 25 8.67 -4.98 -7.89
N PRO A 26 9.20 -4.53 -9.05
CA PRO A 26 8.42 -3.99 -10.16
C PRO A 26 7.52 -5.04 -10.83
N THR A 27 6.28 -4.69 -11.13
CA THR A 27 5.33 -5.52 -11.92
C THR A 27 4.75 -4.72 -13.07
N SER A 28 4.53 -5.35 -14.23
CA SER A 28 3.89 -4.70 -15.39
C SER A 28 2.55 -4.06 -15.02
N TYR A 29 2.27 -2.90 -15.61
CA TYR A 29 1.11 -2.09 -15.28
C TYR A 29 0.62 -1.38 -16.53
N LEU A 30 -0.65 -1.58 -16.88
CA LEU A 30 -1.30 -0.88 -17.99
C LEU A 30 -2.51 -0.06 -17.50
N SER A 31 -3.01 -0.36 -16.31
CA SER A 31 -4.16 0.32 -15.71
C SER A 31 -4.26 0.02 -14.20
N PHE A 32 -5.16 0.71 -13.50
CA PHE A 32 -5.48 0.38 -12.11
C PHE A 32 -5.92 -1.08 -11.90
N ALA A 33 -6.47 -1.76 -12.92
CA ALA A 33 -6.84 -3.17 -12.82
C ALA A 33 -5.63 -4.10 -12.58
N ASP A 34 -4.42 -3.69 -12.97
CA ASP A 34 -3.19 -4.44 -12.75
C ASP A 34 -2.59 -4.20 -11.35
N SER A 35 -3.11 -3.23 -10.62
CA SER A 35 -2.62 -2.91 -9.27
C SER A 35 -2.86 -4.09 -8.31
N PRO A 36 -1.86 -4.46 -7.48
CA PRO A 36 -2.07 -5.34 -6.32
C PRO A 36 -3.13 -4.83 -5.33
N PHE A 37 -3.48 -3.54 -5.41
CA PHE A 37 -4.43 -2.85 -4.53
C PHE A 37 -5.86 -2.82 -5.08
N SER A 38 -6.08 -3.20 -6.34
CA SER A 38 -7.38 -3.07 -7.04
C SER A 38 -8.52 -3.90 -6.44
N LEU A 39 -8.20 -5.00 -5.74
CA LEU A 39 -9.18 -5.95 -5.20
C LEU A 39 -9.28 -5.93 -3.67
N LEU A 40 -8.66 -4.95 -3.01
CA LEU A 40 -8.65 -4.85 -1.55
C LEU A 40 -9.81 -3.99 -1.04
N ALA A 41 -10.17 -4.23 0.22
CA ALA A 41 -11.19 -3.46 0.92
C ALA A 41 -10.52 -2.43 1.84
N TYR A 42 -10.95 -1.17 1.70
CA TYR A 42 -10.31 -0.03 2.36
C TYR A 42 -11.28 0.77 3.22
N GLN A 43 -10.76 1.31 4.32
CA GLN A 43 -11.41 2.40 5.06
C GLN A 43 -11.37 3.69 4.25
N TYR A 44 -10.23 3.96 3.62
CA TYR A 44 -10.07 4.97 2.57
C TYR A 44 -9.03 4.49 1.56
N PHE A 45 -9.18 4.90 0.31
CA PHE A 45 -8.24 4.65 -0.76
C PHE A 45 -8.30 5.78 -1.76
N TYR A 46 -7.14 6.22 -2.24
CA TYR A 46 -6.99 7.22 -3.28
C TYR A 46 -6.09 6.68 -4.38
N ASN A 47 -6.52 6.89 -5.62
CA ASN A 47 -5.74 6.69 -6.84
C ASN A 47 -5.64 8.06 -7.51
N GLU A 48 -4.48 8.70 -7.37
CA GLU A 48 -4.16 9.95 -8.04
C GLU A 48 -3.59 9.61 -9.42
N THR A 49 -4.35 9.93 -10.46
CA THR A 49 -3.98 9.68 -11.86
C THR A 49 -3.49 10.95 -12.55
N PHE A 50 -3.48 12.11 -11.88
CA PHE A 50 -3.06 13.40 -12.43
C PHE A 50 -3.85 13.91 -13.65
N GLU A 51 -4.81 13.14 -14.18
CA GLU A 51 -5.67 13.48 -15.33
C GLU A 51 -6.53 14.73 -15.15
N ASP A 52 -6.68 15.22 -13.92
CA ASP A 52 -7.35 16.50 -13.63
C ASP A 52 -6.36 17.70 -13.60
N HIS A 53 -5.12 17.46 -14.02
CA HIS A 53 -4.00 18.39 -14.07
C HIS A 53 -3.54 18.91 -12.70
N LEU A 54 -3.83 18.16 -11.63
CA LEU A 54 -3.52 18.55 -10.26
C LEU A 54 -2.97 17.35 -9.45
N LEU A 55 -2.21 17.65 -8.40
CA LEU A 55 -1.98 16.73 -7.29
C LEU A 55 -2.86 17.22 -6.14
N ASN A 56 -4.05 16.64 -5.99
CA ASN A 56 -5.06 17.16 -5.07
C ASN A 56 -5.76 16.09 -4.24
N THR A 57 -5.35 14.82 -4.37
CA THR A 57 -5.82 13.78 -3.48
C THR A 57 -5.52 14.10 -2.00
N PRO A 58 -6.43 13.76 -1.06
CA PRO A 58 -6.31 14.19 0.33
C PRO A 58 -5.04 13.71 1.02
N GLY A 59 -4.43 14.60 1.79
CA GLY A 59 -3.39 14.22 2.76
C GLY A 59 -2.06 13.79 2.14
N VAL A 60 -1.78 14.14 0.89
CA VAL A 60 -0.47 13.90 0.27
C VAL A 60 0.18 15.20 -0.19
N THR A 61 1.51 15.21 -0.18
CA THR A 61 2.35 16.23 -0.81
C THR A 61 3.49 15.56 -1.54
N ALA A 62 3.99 16.17 -2.62
CA ALA A 62 5.12 15.66 -3.38
C ALA A 62 6.25 16.69 -3.45
N THR A 63 7.50 16.23 -3.42
CA THR A 63 8.68 17.09 -3.61
C THR A 63 9.89 16.29 -4.08
N PRO A 64 10.69 16.82 -5.02
CA PRO A 64 10.37 17.91 -5.97
C PRO A 64 9.34 17.45 -7.03
N GLY A 65 9.05 18.33 -7.99
CA GLY A 65 8.32 17.99 -9.22
C GLY A 65 7.04 18.78 -9.46
N PHE A 66 6.31 18.41 -10.50
CA PHE A 66 5.02 18.99 -10.89
C PHE A 66 4.27 18.04 -11.84
N VAL A 67 2.96 18.26 -11.99
CA VAL A 67 2.13 17.57 -12.98
C VAL A 67 2.52 18.00 -14.40
N THR A 68 2.74 17.07 -15.33
CA THR A 68 3.43 17.33 -16.60
C THR A 68 2.71 18.36 -17.46
N SER A 69 1.39 18.38 -17.48
CA SER A 69 0.58 19.42 -18.17
C SER A 69 0.83 20.85 -17.71
N ILE A 70 1.34 21.06 -16.49
CA ILE A 70 1.67 22.39 -15.94
C ILE A 70 3.03 22.88 -16.44
N GLY A 71 3.99 21.96 -16.62
CA GLY A 71 5.38 22.33 -16.94
C GLY A 71 5.83 22.06 -18.37
N PHE A 72 5.17 21.16 -19.10
CA PHE A 72 5.51 20.80 -20.48
C PHE A 72 4.28 20.69 -21.38
N ALA A 73 4.50 20.94 -22.68
CA ALA A 73 3.49 20.80 -23.71
C ALA A 73 3.51 19.43 -24.43
N PHE A 74 4.59 18.65 -24.29
CA PHE A 74 4.84 17.40 -25.02
C PHE A 74 5.73 16.44 -24.21
N GLY A 75 5.80 15.18 -24.64
CA GLY A 75 6.68 14.16 -24.06
C GLY A 75 6.15 13.64 -22.73
N ARG A 76 4.84 13.39 -22.67
CA ARG A 76 4.20 12.76 -21.52
C ARG A 76 4.22 11.25 -21.73
N ASP A 77 4.61 10.56 -20.69
CA ASP A 77 4.52 9.11 -20.58
C ASP A 77 3.67 8.80 -19.35
N SER A 78 2.35 8.82 -19.57
CA SER A 78 1.34 8.45 -18.59
C SER A 78 0.97 6.96 -18.77
N VAL A 79 0.13 6.41 -17.89
CA VAL A 79 -0.28 5.02 -18.00
C VAL A 79 -1.17 4.81 -19.22
N ASP A 80 -0.95 3.69 -19.93
CA ASP A 80 -1.65 3.30 -21.18
C ASP A 80 -3.17 3.57 -21.14
N ALA A 81 -3.84 3.12 -20.08
CA ALA A 81 -5.29 3.23 -19.94
C ALA A 81 -5.86 4.64 -19.70
N ASP A 82 -5.04 5.67 -19.49
CA ASP A 82 -5.51 6.99 -19.04
C ASP A 82 -6.26 7.77 -20.13
N ASP A 83 -6.02 7.43 -21.40
CA ASP A 83 -6.81 7.96 -22.52
C ASP A 83 -8.14 7.20 -22.76
N GLY A 84 -8.39 6.16 -21.95
CA GLY A 84 -9.55 5.27 -22.06
C GLY A 84 -9.34 4.04 -22.95
N SER A 85 -8.15 3.83 -23.50
CA SER A 85 -7.76 2.69 -24.35
C SER A 85 -6.48 2.04 -23.82
N ILE A 86 -6.27 0.75 -24.10
CA ILE A 86 -4.96 0.11 -23.88
C ILE A 86 -4.43 -0.21 -25.27
N ASP A 87 -3.59 0.67 -25.79
CA ASP A 87 -3.06 0.60 -27.17
C ASP A 87 -1.54 0.73 -27.26
N GLY A 88 -0.87 0.79 -26.10
CA GLY A 88 0.57 0.95 -25.96
C GLY A 88 1.00 2.42 -25.97
N SER A 89 0.12 3.36 -25.67
CA SER A 89 0.41 4.79 -25.69
C SER A 89 -0.05 5.56 -24.45
N GLY A 90 0.90 6.16 -23.74
CA GLY A 90 0.68 7.06 -22.61
C GLY A 90 0.60 8.55 -22.98
N SER A 91 0.78 8.89 -24.26
CA SER A 91 0.89 10.29 -24.73
C SER A 91 -0.31 11.21 -24.42
N PRO A 92 -1.57 10.73 -24.42
CA PRO A 92 -2.73 11.60 -24.18
C PRO A 92 -2.99 11.92 -22.71
N GLY A 93 -2.40 11.17 -21.78
CA GLY A 93 -2.58 11.36 -20.33
C GLY A 93 -1.75 12.47 -19.73
N ASP A 94 -1.69 12.47 -18.40
CA ASP A 94 -0.93 13.36 -17.55
C ASP A 94 -0.23 12.56 -16.45
N SER A 95 0.83 13.12 -15.90
CA SER A 95 1.72 12.37 -15.00
C SER A 95 2.45 13.34 -14.07
N TYR A 96 3.33 12.83 -13.22
CA TYR A 96 4.14 13.66 -12.33
C TYR A 96 5.63 13.54 -12.64
N PHE A 97 6.28 14.68 -12.87
CA PHE A 97 7.66 14.73 -13.33
C PHE A 97 8.60 15.47 -12.40
N SER A 98 9.86 15.01 -12.35
CA SER A 98 11.00 15.76 -11.81
C SER A 98 12.20 15.71 -12.75
N GLY A 99 12.83 16.86 -12.98
CA GLY A 99 13.99 16.97 -13.89
C GLY A 99 15.31 16.42 -13.34
N ALA A 100 15.35 16.07 -12.05
CA ALA A 100 16.54 15.52 -11.39
C ALA A 100 16.23 14.11 -10.87
N GLY A 101 16.30 13.12 -11.76
CA GLY A 101 15.99 11.73 -11.47
C GLY A 101 16.77 11.13 -10.30
N SER A 102 18.04 11.51 -10.14
CA SER A 102 18.90 11.08 -9.03
C SER A 102 18.55 11.71 -7.68
N GLN A 103 17.84 12.84 -7.68
CA GLN A 103 17.20 13.38 -6.48
C GLN A 103 15.89 12.66 -6.18
N GLY A 104 15.23 12.11 -7.19
CA GLY A 104 13.96 11.40 -7.09
C GLY A 104 12.77 12.30 -6.78
N ILE A 105 11.65 11.66 -6.49
CA ILE A 105 10.39 12.27 -6.02
C ILE A 105 10.04 11.63 -4.68
N THR A 106 9.66 12.44 -3.70
CA THR A 106 9.15 11.98 -2.40
C THR A 106 7.69 12.34 -2.27
N PHE A 107 6.83 11.35 -2.02
CA PHE A 107 5.44 11.56 -1.63
C PHE A 107 5.31 11.37 -0.12
N THR A 108 4.78 12.37 0.59
CA THR A 108 4.63 12.36 2.05
C THR A 108 3.16 12.40 2.44
N PHE A 109 2.75 11.49 3.32
CA PHE A 109 1.37 11.33 3.77
C PHE A 109 1.13 11.99 5.12
N ASN A 110 0.02 12.70 5.24
CA ASN A 110 -0.38 13.43 6.43
C ASN A 110 -1.42 12.63 7.21
N GLU A 111 -0.96 11.99 8.28
CA GLU A 111 -1.79 11.19 9.19
C GLU A 111 -3.01 11.96 9.73
N VAL A 112 -2.86 13.25 10.02
CA VAL A 112 -3.93 14.07 10.61
C VAL A 112 -5.06 14.30 9.61
N ILE A 113 -4.72 14.54 8.34
CA ILE A 113 -5.72 14.75 7.27
C ILE A 113 -6.41 13.43 6.93
N LEU A 114 -5.65 12.33 6.89
CA LEU A 114 -6.16 11.00 6.54
C LEU A 114 -6.88 10.29 7.69
N GLY A 115 -6.67 10.73 8.93
CA GLY A 115 -7.15 10.09 10.16
C GLY A 115 -6.26 8.95 10.66
N ALA A 116 -5.45 8.36 9.78
CA ALA A 116 -4.36 7.43 10.06
C ALA A 116 -3.40 7.41 8.85
N LEU A 117 -2.18 6.88 9.00
CA LEU A 117 -1.29 6.66 7.85
C LEU A 117 -1.79 5.51 6.97
N PRO A 118 -1.58 5.56 5.64
CA PRO A 118 -1.90 4.44 4.76
C PRO A 118 -1.06 3.22 5.11
N ASP A 119 -1.64 2.03 5.00
CA ASP A 119 -0.93 0.75 5.18
C ASP A 119 -0.58 0.09 3.85
N ASN A 120 -1.11 0.60 2.73
CA ASN A 120 -0.78 0.22 1.37
C ASN A 120 -0.45 1.48 0.59
N VAL A 121 0.75 1.55 0.01
CA VAL A 121 1.19 2.67 -0.83
C VAL A 121 1.91 2.14 -2.06
N GLY A 122 1.68 2.75 -3.22
CA GLY A 122 2.35 2.42 -4.46
C GLY A 122 2.35 3.57 -5.45
N ILE A 123 3.19 3.43 -6.46
CA ILE A 123 3.38 4.40 -7.53
C ILE A 123 3.76 3.63 -8.79
N VAL A 124 3.33 4.12 -9.94
CA VAL A 124 3.75 3.59 -11.24
C VAL A 124 4.90 4.44 -11.74
N TRP A 125 6.01 3.80 -12.06
CA TRP A 125 7.06 4.43 -12.85
C TRP A 125 6.65 4.34 -14.32
N THR A 126 6.81 5.43 -15.06
CA THR A 126 6.45 5.50 -16.49
C THR A 126 7.64 5.89 -17.37
N ASP A 127 8.48 6.85 -16.95
CA ASP A 127 9.67 7.23 -17.73
C ASP A 127 10.85 7.69 -16.84
N GLY A 128 12.06 7.66 -17.41
CA GLY A 128 13.34 8.02 -16.83
C GLY A 128 14.46 7.13 -17.37
N GLY A 129 15.72 7.45 -17.03
CA GLY A 129 16.87 6.66 -17.44
C GLY A 129 17.54 5.87 -16.31
N GLY A 130 18.23 4.79 -16.67
CA GLY A 130 19.15 4.07 -15.76
C GLY A 130 18.45 3.13 -14.77
N THR A 131 19.08 2.89 -13.62
CA THR A 131 18.51 2.02 -12.58
C THR A 131 17.50 2.78 -11.76
N ILE A 132 16.34 2.17 -11.52
CA ILE A 132 15.23 2.72 -10.72
C ILE A 132 15.33 2.16 -9.30
N GLY A 133 15.08 2.99 -8.30
CA GLY A 133 14.92 2.61 -6.91
C GLY A 133 13.62 3.14 -6.33
N PHE A 134 12.97 2.33 -5.52
CA PHE A 134 11.78 2.67 -4.74
C PHE A 134 12.00 2.29 -3.28
N GLU A 135 11.71 3.19 -2.36
CA GLU A 135 11.84 3.00 -0.93
C GLU A 135 10.59 3.50 -0.20
N ALA A 136 10.13 2.73 0.78
CA ALA A 136 9.04 3.11 1.67
C ALA A 136 9.55 3.29 3.09
N PHE A 137 8.86 4.15 3.85
CA PHE A 137 9.24 4.48 5.22
C PHE A 137 8.05 4.29 6.15
N ASP A 138 8.31 3.69 7.31
CA ASP A 138 7.28 3.49 8.35
C ASP A 138 6.86 4.80 9.02
N ALA A 139 5.88 4.73 9.92
CA ALA A 139 5.41 5.87 10.71
C ALA A 139 6.52 6.61 11.50
N ALA A 140 7.63 5.93 11.83
CA ALA A 140 8.78 6.51 12.52
C ALA A 140 9.87 7.00 11.56
N ASN A 141 9.56 7.10 10.26
CA ASN A 141 10.48 7.44 9.18
C ASN A 141 11.69 6.50 9.06
N GLN A 142 11.57 5.24 9.51
CA GLN A 142 12.57 4.22 9.26
C GLN A 142 12.31 3.56 7.92
N SER A 143 13.39 3.26 7.20
CA SER A 143 13.31 2.56 5.92
C SER A 143 12.72 1.16 6.10
N LEU A 144 11.78 0.81 5.23
CA LEU A 144 11.22 -0.53 5.09
C LEU A 144 12.01 -1.37 4.06
N GLY A 145 13.04 -0.78 3.44
CA GLY A 145 13.87 -1.38 2.40
C GLY A 145 13.61 -0.80 1.01
N VAL A 146 14.46 -1.22 0.07
CA VAL A 146 14.51 -0.69 -1.30
C VAL A 146 14.19 -1.79 -2.32
N VAL A 147 13.31 -1.48 -3.27
CA VAL A 147 13.07 -2.26 -4.49
C VAL A 147 13.80 -1.60 -5.64
N ASN A 148 14.49 -2.38 -6.47
CA ASN A 148 15.20 -1.86 -7.64
C ASN A 148 14.58 -2.37 -8.95
N GLY A 149 14.68 -1.59 -10.02
CA GLY A 149 14.35 -2.02 -11.38
C GLY A 149 15.38 -1.56 -12.41
N THR A 150 15.39 -2.27 -13.55
CA THR A 150 16.29 -2.02 -14.68
C THR A 150 15.53 -2.08 -16.00
N HIS A 151 14.29 -1.59 -15.98
CA HIS A 151 13.33 -1.68 -17.09
C HIS A 151 13.08 -0.34 -17.77
N ALA A 152 13.69 0.74 -17.27
CA ALA A 152 13.78 2.01 -17.95
C ALA A 152 14.27 1.81 -19.39
N ASP A 153 13.55 2.38 -20.34
CA ASP A 153 14.06 2.57 -21.67
C ASP A 153 14.47 4.05 -21.86
N PHE A 154 14.88 4.43 -23.07
CA PHE A 154 15.27 5.82 -23.35
C PHE A 154 14.28 6.48 -24.30
N SER A 155 13.07 5.93 -24.36
CA SER A 155 11.94 6.51 -25.08
C SER A 155 11.34 7.60 -24.21
N ASN A 156 10.97 8.72 -24.83
CA ASN A 156 10.13 9.74 -24.22
C ASN A 156 8.88 9.94 -25.09
N GLY A 157 8.50 8.84 -25.76
CA GLY A 157 7.55 8.79 -26.86
C GLY A 157 6.13 8.47 -26.42
N GLY A 158 5.86 8.40 -25.12
CA GLY A 158 4.59 7.92 -24.61
C GLY A 158 4.48 6.40 -24.72
N THR A 159 5.59 5.66 -24.57
CA THR A 159 5.59 4.20 -24.64
C THR A 159 5.34 3.61 -23.26
N THR A 160 4.54 2.54 -23.19
CA THR A 160 4.07 2.03 -21.88
C THR A 160 4.58 0.63 -21.56
N ALA A 161 5.45 0.08 -22.40
CA ALA A 161 5.96 -1.29 -22.25
C ALA A 161 6.84 -1.43 -21.00
N GLU A 162 7.48 -0.33 -20.63
CA GLU A 162 8.38 -0.09 -19.53
C GLU A 162 7.64 0.20 -18.22
N ASP A 163 6.36 0.59 -18.24
CA ASP A 163 5.59 0.96 -17.05
C ASP A 163 5.57 -0.11 -15.97
N ARG A 164 6.01 0.23 -14.75
CA ARG A 164 6.00 -0.72 -13.63
C ARG A 164 5.45 -0.11 -12.36
N PHE A 165 4.59 -0.89 -11.71
CA PHE A 165 4.15 -0.63 -10.36
C PHE A 165 5.23 -0.99 -9.34
N TYR A 166 5.44 -0.08 -8.39
CA TYR A 166 6.21 -0.28 -7.17
C TYR A 166 5.33 0.02 -5.95
N GLY A 167 5.50 -0.73 -4.87
CA GLY A 167 4.71 -0.47 -3.68
C GLY A 167 5.22 -1.09 -2.40
N ALA A 168 4.52 -0.80 -1.32
CA ALA A 168 4.77 -1.33 0.00
C ALA A 168 3.46 -1.54 0.77
N ILE A 169 3.46 -2.56 1.62
CA ILE A 169 2.41 -2.84 2.59
C ILE A 169 3.05 -2.85 3.98
N ASN A 170 2.55 -2.02 4.89
CA ASN A 170 2.98 -1.99 6.28
C ASN A 170 1.79 -1.68 7.20
N ALA A 171 1.36 -2.67 7.98
CA ALA A 171 0.26 -2.50 8.94
C ALA A 171 0.55 -1.44 10.02
N GLY A 172 1.83 -1.08 10.23
CA GLY A 172 2.24 0.02 11.12
C GLY A 172 2.09 1.42 10.52
N GLY A 173 1.63 1.54 9.27
CA GLY A 173 1.51 2.80 8.54
C GLY A 173 2.78 3.17 7.77
N ILE A 174 2.58 3.85 6.65
CA ILE A 174 3.63 4.34 5.74
C ILE A 174 3.58 5.87 5.74
N SER A 175 4.66 6.52 6.17
CA SER A 175 4.72 7.99 6.26
C SER A 175 5.06 8.65 4.93
N ARG A 176 5.89 7.98 4.11
CA ARG A 176 6.32 8.47 2.81
C ARG A 176 6.87 7.33 1.95
N ILE A 177 6.90 7.58 0.64
CA ILE A 177 7.67 6.81 -0.33
C ILE A 177 8.64 7.73 -1.07
N HIS A 178 9.72 7.14 -1.55
CA HIS A 178 10.72 7.81 -2.38
C HIS A 178 11.02 6.95 -3.60
N ILE A 179 10.91 7.53 -4.79
CA ILE A 179 11.25 6.86 -6.05
C ILE A 179 12.26 7.71 -6.81
N TRP A 180 13.29 7.08 -7.35
CA TRP A 180 14.39 7.75 -8.04
C TRP A 180 14.94 6.87 -9.15
N ASN A 181 15.78 7.46 -9.99
CA ASN A 181 16.53 6.77 -11.01
C ASN A 181 17.93 7.38 -11.16
N THR A 182 18.86 6.65 -11.78
CA THR A 182 20.27 7.08 -11.82
C THR A 182 20.60 8.07 -12.94
N SER A 183 19.66 8.37 -13.86
CA SER A 183 19.96 9.20 -15.05
C SER A 183 18.74 9.98 -15.57
N GLY A 184 18.94 11.23 -15.96
CA GLY A 184 17.90 12.04 -16.62
C GLY A 184 16.82 12.56 -15.66
N GLY A 185 15.63 12.82 -16.22
CA GLY A 185 14.42 13.08 -15.46
C GLY A 185 13.79 11.78 -14.96
N ILE A 186 12.70 11.92 -14.22
CA ILE A 186 11.84 10.83 -13.77
C ILE A 186 10.39 11.25 -13.92
N GLU A 187 9.59 10.34 -14.45
CA GLU A 187 8.15 10.46 -14.60
C GLU A 187 7.47 9.29 -13.90
N VAL A 188 6.39 9.60 -13.20
CA VAL A 188 5.59 8.64 -12.45
C VAL A 188 4.13 8.98 -12.55
N ASP A 189 3.29 7.98 -12.34
CA ASP A 189 1.85 8.11 -12.43
C ASP A 189 1.16 7.20 -11.40
N HIS A 190 -0.17 7.28 -11.30
CA HIS A 190 -1.02 6.38 -10.54
C HIS A 190 -0.52 6.20 -9.10
N LEU A 191 -0.37 7.31 -8.38
CA LEU A 191 -0.04 7.29 -6.97
C LEU A 191 -1.24 6.70 -6.20
N GLN A 192 -1.00 5.58 -5.55
CA GLN A 192 -2.02 4.80 -4.86
C GLN A 192 -1.71 4.74 -3.38
N TYR A 193 -2.68 5.06 -2.54
CA TYR A 193 -2.51 4.93 -1.10
C TYR A 193 -3.84 4.76 -0.38
N GLY A 194 -3.85 3.87 0.62
CA GLY A 194 -5.05 3.60 1.40
C GLY A 194 -4.77 2.88 2.70
N LEU A 195 -5.80 2.82 3.54
CA LEU A 195 -5.83 2.07 4.79
C LEU A 195 -6.81 0.92 4.67
N THR A 196 -6.36 -0.32 4.78
CA THR A 196 -7.24 -1.48 4.67
C THR A 196 -8.19 -1.60 5.85
N VAL A 197 -9.33 -2.27 5.62
CA VAL A 197 -10.21 -2.68 6.72
C VAL A 197 -9.53 -3.81 7.49
N THR A 198 -9.19 -3.57 8.76
CA THR A 198 -8.73 -4.65 9.64
C THR A 198 -9.95 -5.52 9.96
N SER A 199 -9.95 -6.77 9.49
CA SER A 199 -11.00 -7.71 9.90
C SER A 199 -10.88 -7.94 11.39
N VAL A 200 -11.86 -7.48 12.18
CA VAL A 200 -11.90 -7.76 13.62
C VAL A 200 -12.00 -9.28 13.79
N PRO A 201 -10.97 -9.95 14.36
CA PRO A 201 -11.08 -11.37 14.66
C PRO A 201 -12.26 -11.56 15.61
N LEU A 202 -13.13 -12.54 15.35
CA LEU A 202 -14.17 -12.93 16.29
C LEU A 202 -13.55 -13.05 17.70
N PRO A 203 -14.10 -12.38 18.72
CA PRO A 203 -13.52 -12.44 20.06
C PRO A 203 -13.32 -13.90 20.45
N GLY A 204 -12.14 -14.28 20.93
CA GLY A 204 -11.86 -15.66 21.40
C GLY A 204 -12.86 -16.16 22.45
N ALA A 205 -13.59 -15.24 23.10
CA ALA A 205 -14.74 -15.53 23.94
C ALA A 205 -15.85 -16.33 23.23
N MET A 206 -16.09 -16.13 21.92
CA MET A 206 -17.09 -16.89 21.15
C MET A 206 -16.69 -18.38 21.00
N VAL A 207 -15.39 -18.67 20.90
CA VAL A 207 -14.86 -20.04 20.91
C VAL A 207 -15.02 -20.68 22.31
N LEU A 208 -14.89 -19.88 23.37
CA LEU A 208 -15.12 -20.31 24.75
C LEU A 208 -16.62 -20.55 25.05
N PHE A 209 -17.52 -19.74 24.48
CA PHE A 209 -18.97 -19.96 24.57
C PHE A 209 -19.41 -21.21 23.79
N GLY A 210 -18.83 -21.46 22.62
CA GLY A 210 -19.11 -22.69 21.85
C GLY A 210 -18.68 -23.94 22.61
N SER A 211 -17.46 -23.97 23.16
CA SER A 211 -16.91 -25.13 23.87
C SER A 211 -17.53 -25.37 25.26
N SER A 212 -17.97 -24.32 25.96
CA SER A 212 -18.68 -24.46 27.25
C SER A 212 -20.09 -25.02 27.10
N LEU A 213 -20.78 -24.75 25.97
CA LEU A 213 -22.09 -25.33 25.68
C LEU A 213 -22.00 -26.86 25.44
N PHE A 214 -20.98 -27.31 24.70
CA PHE A 214 -20.71 -28.75 24.52
C PHE A 214 -20.28 -29.45 25.83
N GLY A 215 -19.51 -28.76 26.68
CA GLY A 215 -19.13 -29.27 28.00
C GLY A 215 -20.32 -29.47 28.94
N MET A 216 -21.31 -28.56 28.94
CA MET A 216 -22.52 -28.70 29.75
C MET A 216 -23.45 -29.81 29.24
N LEU A 217 -23.61 -29.98 27.92
CA LEU A 217 -24.36 -31.09 27.32
C LEU A 217 -23.76 -32.45 27.69
N GLY A 218 -22.44 -32.60 27.62
CA GLY A 218 -21.75 -33.85 28.02
C GLY A 218 -21.93 -34.22 29.50
N LEU A 219 -22.01 -33.23 30.39
CA LEU A 219 -22.28 -33.45 31.81
C LEU A 219 -23.73 -33.82 32.11
N MET A 220 -24.70 -33.33 31.33
CA MET A 220 -26.11 -33.67 31.47
C MET A 220 -26.40 -35.12 31.04
N PHE A 221 -25.83 -35.60 29.95
CA PHE A 221 -25.99 -37.00 29.51
C PHE A 221 -25.35 -38.01 30.48
N ARG A 222 -24.27 -37.63 31.16
CA ARG A 222 -23.59 -38.51 32.12
C ARG A 222 -24.37 -38.70 33.43
N LYS A 223 -25.28 -37.78 33.76
CA LYS A 223 -26.08 -37.84 35.00
C LYS A 223 -27.33 -38.72 34.84
N GLN A 224 -27.87 -38.85 33.63
CA GLN A 224 -29.04 -39.70 33.38
C GLN A 224 -28.70 -41.21 33.35
N ASN A 225 -27.46 -41.59 33.00
CA ASN A 225 -27.04 -43.01 32.96
C ASN A 225 -26.63 -43.60 34.32
N LYS A 226 -26.80 -42.90 35.44
CA LYS A 226 -26.50 -43.41 36.80
C LYS A 226 -27.75 -43.67 37.65
N LEU A 227 -28.95 -43.57 37.07
CA LEU A 227 -30.23 -43.76 37.75
C LEU A 227 -31.03 -44.97 37.23
N ALA A 228 -30.35 -45.93 36.59
CA ALA A 228 -30.92 -47.24 36.21
C ALA A 228 -30.21 -48.35 36.97
#